data_AF-A0A7J6SVU0-F1
#
_entry.id   AF-A0A7J6SVU0-F1
#
_cell.length_a   1.000
_cell.length_b   1.000
_cell.length_c   1.000
_cell.angle_alpha   90.00
_cell.angle_beta   90.00
_cell.angle_gamma   90.00
#
_symmetry.space_group_name_H-M   'P 1'
#
loop_
_entity.id
_entity.type
_entity.pdbx_description
1 polymer ?
#
loop_
_entity_poly.entity_id
_entity_poly.type
_entity_poly.pdbx_seq_one_letter_code
_entity_poly.pdbx_strand_id
1 'polypeptide(L)'
;MVWTATLSGPSRRLAGYRPTASLLGWRTVLACVVPACVAFLALIVSYAVLWSPLASHWYYRVDTLDMKVPPKDWMKKGDNYDTAVLVFVMFTVLVNHVFSATYGGEFRFAVLRNWSVTIFYACFMVFTFALLWVDPSDFSCVYRVSCDSGSSLATGTIPFVSGFSVGNIGGCFLGPQVHRYQQLGYPDWTPTPEDHCRPPEEALEILPYDSPEISALGYDGPNNVFSLGYRIFMTALLIVVALFMHLFVKVGLLGPGAALFRSSRAGDGKP
;
A
#
# COMPACT_ATOMS: atom_id res chain seq x y z
N MET A 1 -9.61 4.73 -11.85
CA MET A 1 -9.17 6.13 -11.72
C MET A 1 -8.53 6.71 -12.98
N VAL A 2 -7.65 5.99 -13.71
CA VAL A 2 -6.99 6.53 -14.92
C VAL A 2 -7.98 7.06 -15.96
N TRP A 3 -9.05 6.32 -16.25
CA TRP A 3 -10.10 6.75 -17.18
C TRP A 3 -10.68 8.12 -16.82
N THR A 4 -10.98 8.36 -15.55
CA THR A 4 -11.61 9.61 -15.10
C THR A 4 -10.67 10.82 -15.22
N ALA A 5 -9.36 10.61 -15.27
CA ALA A 5 -8.38 11.68 -15.47
C ALA A 5 -8.50 12.35 -16.86
N THR A 6 -9.10 11.65 -17.83
CA THR A 6 -9.34 12.17 -19.20
C THR A 6 -10.54 13.11 -19.28
N LEU A 7 -11.40 13.15 -18.26
CA LEU A 7 -12.66 13.89 -18.24
C LEU A 7 -12.52 15.38 -17.85
N SER A 8 -11.29 15.88 -17.75
CA SER A 8 -11.02 17.29 -17.43
C SER A 8 -11.09 18.16 -18.69
N GLY A 9 -12.12 19.00 -18.79
CA GLY A 9 -12.31 19.93 -19.91
C GLY A 9 -11.23 21.02 -20.01
N PRO A 10 -11.16 21.74 -21.15
CA PRO A 10 -10.17 22.78 -21.41
C PRO A 10 -10.41 24.05 -20.58
N SER A 11 -9.36 24.82 -20.31
CA SER A 11 -9.47 26.13 -19.66
C SER A 11 -10.32 27.11 -20.50
N ARG A 12 -11.01 28.05 -19.83
CA ARG A 12 -11.78 29.14 -20.49
C ARG A 12 -10.88 30.22 -21.09
N ARG A 13 -9.58 30.22 -20.76
CA ARG A 13 -8.61 31.22 -21.22
C ARG A 13 -7.53 30.53 -22.03
N LEU A 14 -7.04 31.23 -23.06
CA LEU A 14 -5.89 30.81 -23.82
C LEU A 14 -4.62 31.03 -22.99
N ALA A 15 -3.80 29.99 -22.86
CA ALA A 15 -2.52 30.08 -22.18
C ALA A 15 -1.51 30.85 -23.04
N GLY A 16 -0.61 31.61 -22.40
CA GLY A 16 0.45 32.37 -23.10
C GLY A 16 1.58 31.52 -23.69
N TYR A 17 1.49 30.19 -23.63
CA TYR A 17 2.49 29.26 -24.14
C TYR A 17 1.84 27.95 -24.58
N ARG A 18 2.53 27.18 -25.43
CA ARG A 18 2.01 25.89 -25.93
C ARG A 18 2.29 24.75 -24.93
N PRO A 19 1.44 23.70 -24.90
CA PRO A 19 1.73 22.48 -24.14
C PRO A 19 3.03 21.81 -24.59
N THR A 20 3.63 21.03 -23.69
CA THR A 20 4.82 20.22 -24.02
C THR A 20 4.45 19.12 -25.02
N ALA A 21 5.13 19.09 -26.18
CA ALA A 21 4.95 18.07 -27.21
C ALA A 21 5.98 16.93 -27.14
N SER A 22 7.05 17.09 -26.36
CA SER A 22 8.11 16.09 -26.25
C SER A 22 7.83 15.09 -25.12
N LEU A 23 7.75 13.81 -25.46
CA LEU A 23 7.64 12.71 -24.51
C LEU A 23 8.89 12.62 -23.61
N LEU A 24 10.08 12.89 -24.15
CA LEU A 24 11.36 12.89 -23.43
C LEU A 24 11.73 14.28 -22.91
N GLY A 25 10.77 15.20 -22.85
CA GLY A 25 10.97 16.50 -22.23
C GLY A 25 11.22 16.37 -20.73
N TRP A 26 12.04 17.25 -20.16
CA TRP A 26 12.40 17.23 -18.74
C TRP A 26 11.19 17.14 -17.80
N ARG A 27 10.08 17.82 -18.13
CA ARG A 27 8.85 17.78 -17.33
C ARG A 27 8.24 16.39 -17.27
N THR A 28 8.15 15.72 -18.42
CA THR A 28 7.60 14.37 -18.54
C THR A 28 8.51 13.37 -17.83
N VAL A 29 9.82 13.47 -18.05
CA VAL A 29 10.81 12.61 -17.38
C VAL A 29 10.71 12.77 -15.86
N LEU A 30 10.72 13.99 -15.33
CA LEU A 30 10.59 14.21 -13.89
C LEU A 30 9.21 13.79 -13.34
N ALA A 31 8.13 13.99 -14.11
CA ALA A 31 6.80 13.53 -13.72
C ALA A 31 6.71 12.02 -13.54
N CYS A 32 7.52 11.23 -14.24
CA CYS A 32 7.58 9.77 -14.09
C CYS A 32 8.61 9.35 -13.03
N VAL A 33 9.83 9.92 -13.08
CA VAL A 33 10.96 9.50 -12.22
C VAL A 33 10.72 9.89 -10.76
N VAL A 34 10.24 11.11 -10.48
CA VAL A 34 10.09 11.58 -9.10
C VAL A 34 9.09 10.72 -8.30
N PRO A 35 7.88 10.40 -8.80
CA PRO A 35 6.98 9.48 -8.10
C PRO A 35 7.56 8.09 -7.87
N ALA A 36 8.33 7.55 -8.82
CA ALA A 36 9.00 6.26 -8.65
C ALA A 36 10.06 6.33 -7.53
N CYS A 37 10.90 7.36 -7.54
CA CYS A 37 11.88 7.60 -6.47
C CYS A 37 11.21 7.78 -5.11
N VAL A 38 10.09 8.52 -5.04
CA VAL A 38 9.31 8.70 -3.82
C VAL A 38 8.74 7.36 -3.32
N ALA A 39 8.24 6.50 -4.22
CA ALA A 39 7.77 5.17 -3.85
C ALA A 39 8.88 4.32 -3.24
N PHE A 40 10.04 4.24 -3.90
CA PHE A 40 11.18 3.48 -3.39
C PHE A 40 11.68 4.04 -2.06
N LEU A 41 11.79 5.36 -1.92
CA LEU A 41 12.23 5.98 -0.67
C LEU A 41 11.22 5.71 0.46
N ALA A 42 9.92 5.84 0.19
CA ALA A 42 8.88 5.56 1.17
C ALA A 42 8.91 4.08 1.60
N LEU A 43 9.11 3.13 0.68
CA LEU A 43 9.29 1.72 1.01
C LEU A 43 10.54 1.48 1.86
N ILE A 44 11.68 2.04 1.46
CA ILE A 44 12.94 1.92 2.22
C ILE A 44 12.76 2.43 3.65
N VAL A 45 12.15 3.60 3.82
CA VAL A 45 11.90 4.20 5.14
C VAL A 45 10.90 3.35 5.95
N SER A 46 9.82 2.87 5.30
CA SER A 46 8.82 2.02 5.96
C SER A 46 9.41 0.71 6.47
N TYR A 47 10.22 0.04 5.66
CA TYR A 47 10.90 -1.20 6.02
C TYR A 47 12.03 -0.97 7.01
N ALA A 48 12.78 0.13 6.91
CA ALA A 48 13.81 0.46 7.89
C ALA A 48 13.22 0.61 9.30
N VAL A 49 12.02 1.20 9.43
CA VAL A 49 11.31 1.29 10.71
C VAL A 49 10.70 -0.05 11.11
N LEU A 50 10.08 -0.79 10.18
CA LEU A 50 9.48 -2.10 10.45
C LEU A 50 10.52 -3.12 10.93
N TRP A 51 11.70 -3.13 10.32
CA TRP A 51 12.79 -4.05 10.63
C TRP A 51 13.72 -3.52 11.71
N SER A 52 13.40 -2.37 12.31
CA SER A 52 14.20 -1.79 13.37
C SER A 52 14.02 -2.56 14.69
N PRO A 53 15.00 -2.47 15.62
CA PRO A 53 14.85 -3.03 16.96
C PRO A 53 13.62 -2.51 17.71
N LEU A 54 13.09 -1.33 17.37
CA LEU A 54 11.89 -0.77 17.99
C LEU A 54 10.63 -1.62 17.74
N ALA A 55 10.56 -2.31 16.59
CA ALA A 55 9.43 -3.13 16.21
C ALA A 55 9.54 -4.59 16.67
N SER A 56 10.72 -5.02 17.13
CA SER A 56 11.03 -6.43 17.45
C SER A 56 10.11 -7.10 18.48
N HIS A 57 9.37 -6.33 19.28
CA HIS A 57 8.44 -6.85 20.29
C HIS A 57 7.10 -7.33 19.71
N TRP A 58 6.73 -6.92 18.49
CA TRP A 58 5.47 -7.33 17.83
C TRP A 58 5.65 -7.78 16.39
N TYR A 59 6.79 -7.44 15.77
CA TYR A 59 7.10 -7.79 14.40
C TYR A 59 8.11 -8.93 14.36
N TYR A 60 7.82 -9.93 13.53
CA TYR A 60 8.71 -11.04 13.24
C TYR A 60 9.05 -11.06 11.74
N ARG A 61 10.35 -10.94 11.44
CA ARG A 61 10.85 -10.98 10.07
C ARG A 61 11.03 -12.43 9.62
N VAL A 62 10.44 -12.76 8.48
CA VAL A 62 10.57 -14.08 7.84
C VAL A 62 10.73 -13.90 6.34
N ASP A 63 11.66 -14.63 5.75
CA ASP A 63 11.64 -14.78 4.30
C ASP A 63 10.51 -15.75 3.93
N THR A 64 9.57 -15.28 3.12
CA THR A 64 8.45 -16.10 2.62
C THR A 64 8.91 -17.33 1.83
N LEU A 65 10.16 -17.37 1.38
CA LEU A 65 10.77 -18.55 0.75
C LEU A 65 11.16 -19.63 1.77
N ASP A 66 11.43 -19.27 3.01
CA ASP A 66 11.74 -20.20 4.09
C ASP A 66 10.47 -20.88 4.63
N MET A 67 9.32 -20.23 4.45
CA MET A 67 8.01 -20.83 4.74
C MET A 67 7.64 -21.83 3.66
N LYS A 68 7.39 -23.08 4.07
CA LYS A 68 6.97 -24.16 3.16
C LYS A 68 5.50 -24.07 2.74
N VAL A 69 5.08 -22.91 2.21
CA VAL A 69 3.72 -22.70 1.70
C VAL A 69 3.56 -23.43 0.35
N PRO A 70 2.53 -24.29 0.17
CA PRO A 70 2.27 -24.97 -1.09
C PRO A 70 2.11 -23.99 -2.26
N PRO A 71 2.62 -24.29 -3.47
CA PRO A 71 2.51 -23.40 -4.63
C PRO A 71 1.06 -23.02 -5.01
N LYS A 72 0.09 -23.91 -4.74
CA LYS A 72 -1.34 -23.63 -4.95
C LYS A 72 -1.87 -22.47 -4.10
N ASP A 73 -1.23 -22.20 -2.96
CA ASP A 73 -1.59 -21.15 -2.01
C ASP A 73 -0.67 -19.92 -2.16
N TRP A 74 -0.15 -19.66 -3.35
CA TRP A 74 0.82 -18.58 -3.62
C TRP A 74 0.34 -17.21 -3.11
N MET A 75 -0.96 -16.92 -3.14
CA MET A 75 -1.50 -15.65 -2.63
C MET A 75 -1.30 -15.48 -1.12
N LYS A 76 -1.33 -16.59 -0.37
CA LYS A 76 -1.09 -16.58 1.07
C LYS A 76 0.39 -16.35 1.41
N LYS A 77 1.30 -16.38 0.44
CA LYS A 77 2.67 -15.87 0.67
C LYS A 77 2.68 -14.38 0.99
N GLY A 78 1.62 -13.65 0.62
CA GLY A 78 1.40 -12.26 0.99
C GLY A 78 0.91 -12.05 2.42
N ASP A 79 0.68 -13.12 3.19
CA ASP A 79 0.22 -13.07 4.59
C ASP A 79 1.36 -12.66 5.53
N ASN A 80 1.96 -11.51 5.27
CA ASN A 80 3.05 -10.96 6.06
C ASN A 80 2.90 -9.44 6.19
N TYR A 81 3.68 -8.86 7.09
CA TYR A 81 3.68 -7.42 7.32
C TYR A 81 4.25 -6.65 6.12
N ASP A 82 5.27 -7.18 5.46
CA ASP A 82 5.99 -6.48 4.39
C ASP A 82 5.11 -6.21 3.16
N THR A 83 4.30 -7.20 2.78
CA THR A 83 3.37 -7.12 1.65
C THR A 83 2.27 -6.08 1.91
N ALA A 84 1.77 -6.02 3.14
CA ALA A 84 0.80 -4.99 3.54
C ALA A 84 1.41 -3.58 3.48
N VAL A 85 2.66 -3.41 3.94
CA VAL A 85 3.40 -2.13 3.80
C VAL A 85 3.54 -1.73 2.32
N LEU A 86 3.89 -2.68 1.45
CA LEU A 86 3.97 -2.45 0.01
C LEU A 86 2.63 -1.95 -0.56
N VAL A 87 1.52 -2.58 -0.19
CA VAL A 87 0.18 -2.17 -0.63
C VAL A 87 -0.12 -0.73 -0.23
N PHE A 88 0.15 -0.34 1.02
CA PHE A 88 -0.11 1.02 1.49
C PHE A 88 0.69 2.08 0.73
N VAL A 89 2.00 1.85 0.54
CA VAL A 89 2.85 2.80 -0.19
C VAL A 89 2.45 2.85 -1.66
N MET A 90 2.25 1.70 -2.29
CA MET A 90 1.90 1.61 -3.71
C MET A 90 0.56 2.29 -3.99
N PHE A 91 -0.49 2.01 -3.21
CA PHE A 91 -1.80 2.63 -3.40
C PHE A 91 -1.74 4.14 -3.21
N THR A 92 -1.05 4.60 -2.16
CA THR A 92 -0.86 6.03 -1.91
C THR A 92 -0.15 6.72 -3.07
N VAL A 93 0.97 6.19 -3.55
CA VAL A 93 1.73 6.82 -4.64
C VAL A 93 0.94 6.80 -5.95
N LEU A 94 0.36 5.66 -6.34
CA LEU A 94 -0.36 5.54 -7.62
C LEU A 94 -1.57 6.48 -7.68
N VAL A 95 -2.36 6.52 -6.62
CA VAL A 95 -3.57 7.36 -6.55
C VAL A 95 -3.19 8.84 -6.55
N ASN A 96 -2.18 9.24 -5.78
CA ASN A 96 -1.68 10.62 -5.79
C ASN A 96 -1.02 10.99 -7.12
N HIS A 97 -0.34 10.06 -7.79
CA HIS A 97 0.24 10.29 -9.11
C HIS A 97 -0.83 10.61 -10.14
N VAL A 98 -1.87 9.78 -10.24
CA VAL A 98 -2.98 10.01 -11.20
C VAL A 98 -3.71 11.31 -10.88
N PHE A 99 -3.98 11.60 -9.60
CA PHE A 99 -4.68 12.83 -9.23
C PHE A 99 -3.86 14.09 -9.55
N SER A 100 -2.60 14.12 -9.14
CA SER A 100 -1.71 15.27 -9.34
C SER A 100 -1.40 15.49 -10.83
N ALA A 101 -1.23 14.42 -11.61
CA ALA A 101 -1.09 14.51 -13.07
C ALA A 101 -2.33 15.15 -13.75
N THR A 102 -3.49 15.13 -13.09
CA THR A 102 -4.74 15.72 -13.59
C THR A 102 -4.83 17.24 -13.34
N TYR A 103 -3.88 17.85 -12.61
CA TYR A 103 -3.93 19.27 -12.25
C TYR A 103 -3.97 20.25 -13.41
N GLY A 104 -3.48 19.87 -14.60
CA GLY A 104 -3.80 20.51 -15.89
C GLY A 104 -3.33 21.95 -16.12
N GLY A 105 -2.92 22.67 -15.06
CA GLY A 105 -2.38 24.03 -15.10
C GLY A 105 -3.26 25.00 -15.89
N GLU A 106 -2.62 25.81 -16.72
CA GLU A 106 -3.27 26.81 -17.59
C GLU A 106 -4.13 26.21 -18.72
N PHE A 107 -4.00 24.91 -19.00
CA PHE A 107 -4.60 24.27 -20.17
C PHE A 107 -5.93 23.57 -19.89
N ARG A 108 -6.20 23.19 -18.63
CA ARG A 108 -7.41 22.46 -18.24
C ARG A 108 -8.09 23.13 -17.06
N PHE A 109 -9.36 22.79 -16.84
CA PHE A 109 -10.04 23.19 -15.61
C PHE A 109 -9.37 22.62 -14.36
N ALA A 110 -9.60 23.29 -13.23
CA ALA A 110 -9.18 22.81 -11.93
C ALA A 110 -9.70 21.37 -11.69
N VAL A 111 -8.81 20.52 -11.18
CA VAL A 111 -9.07 19.10 -10.91
C VAL A 111 -10.34 18.84 -10.08
N LEU A 112 -10.67 19.74 -9.14
CA LEU A 112 -11.85 19.63 -8.28
C LEU A 112 -13.17 19.77 -9.04
N ARG A 113 -13.15 20.32 -10.27
CA ARG A 113 -14.32 20.37 -11.15
C ARG A 113 -14.57 19.01 -11.83
N ASN A 114 -13.56 18.15 -11.92
CA ASN A 114 -13.70 16.77 -12.35
C ASN A 114 -14.11 15.92 -11.14
N TRP A 115 -15.41 15.96 -10.82
CA TRP A 115 -15.97 15.24 -9.67
C TRP A 115 -15.63 13.76 -9.69
N SER A 116 -15.61 13.13 -10.87
CA SER A 116 -15.26 11.72 -11.00
C SER A 116 -13.86 11.42 -10.46
N VAL A 117 -12.82 12.13 -10.90
CA VAL A 117 -11.45 11.87 -10.40
C VAL A 117 -11.32 12.22 -8.91
N THR A 118 -12.02 13.26 -8.44
CA THR A 118 -12.02 13.67 -7.03
C THR A 118 -12.69 12.64 -6.12
N ILE A 119 -13.84 12.11 -6.51
CA ILE A 119 -14.53 11.06 -5.74
C ILE A 119 -13.68 9.80 -5.69
N PHE A 120 -13.17 9.32 -6.84
CA PHE A 120 -12.31 8.13 -6.86
C PHE A 120 -11.04 8.33 -6.02
N TYR A 121 -10.40 9.49 -6.12
CA TYR A 121 -9.24 9.81 -5.28
C TYR A 121 -9.58 9.74 -3.78
N ALA A 122 -10.66 10.40 -3.37
CA ALA A 122 -11.10 10.39 -1.97
C ALA A 122 -11.43 8.96 -1.50
N CYS A 123 -12.17 8.18 -2.29
CA CYS A 123 -12.50 6.80 -1.98
C CYS A 123 -11.24 5.94 -1.81
N PHE A 124 -10.26 6.04 -2.70
CA PHE A 124 -9.02 5.27 -2.60
C PHE A 124 -8.17 5.68 -1.39
N MET A 125 -8.09 6.98 -1.07
CA MET A 125 -7.37 7.45 0.12
C MET A 125 -8.06 6.96 1.40
N VAL A 126 -9.39 7.11 1.50
CA VAL A 126 -10.19 6.59 2.62
C VAL A 126 -10.03 5.09 2.75
N PHE A 127 -10.12 4.35 1.65
CA PHE A 127 -9.93 2.90 1.61
C PHE A 127 -8.53 2.50 2.14
N THR A 128 -7.47 3.18 1.69
CA THR A 128 -6.09 2.89 2.11
C THR A 128 -5.90 3.13 3.60
N PHE A 129 -6.41 4.26 4.13
CA PHE A 129 -6.34 4.54 5.56
C PHE A 129 -7.26 3.64 6.39
N ALA A 130 -8.43 3.27 5.87
CA ALA A 130 -9.32 2.32 6.53
C ALA A 130 -8.61 0.96 6.70
N LEU A 131 -7.95 0.43 5.66
CA LEU A 131 -7.17 -0.81 5.78
C LEU A 131 -6.02 -0.74 6.79
N LEU A 132 -5.43 0.45 6.99
CA LEU A 132 -4.34 0.63 7.96
C LEU A 132 -4.85 0.67 9.40
N TRP A 133 -6.06 1.17 9.62
CA TRP A 133 -6.58 1.48 10.96
C TRP A 133 -7.63 0.52 11.48
N VAL A 134 -8.36 -0.16 10.59
CA VAL A 134 -9.37 -1.17 10.96
C VAL A 134 -8.68 -2.37 11.59
N ASP A 135 -9.26 -2.85 12.68
CA ASP A 135 -8.87 -4.10 13.31
C ASP A 135 -9.32 -5.32 12.50
N PRO A 136 -8.78 -6.53 12.76
CA PRO A 136 -9.16 -7.74 12.06
C PRO A 136 -10.67 -7.90 11.90
N SER A 137 -11.10 -7.96 10.65
CA SER A 137 -12.51 -8.03 10.24
C SER A 137 -12.60 -8.58 8.82
N ASP A 138 -13.81 -8.90 8.36
CA ASP A 138 -14.04 -9.35 6.99
C ASP A 138 -13.42 -8.42 5.94
N PHE A 139 -13.50 -7.10 6.19
CA PHE A 139 -12.91 -6.11 5.31
C PHE A 139 -11.39 -6.23 5.23
N SER A 140 -10.70 -6.26 6.37
CA SER A 140 -9.24 -6.31 6.41
C SER A 140 -8.70 -7.66 5.91
N CYS A 141 -9.41 -8.75 6.23
CA CYS A 141 -9.06 -10.12 5.87
C CYS A 141 -9.34 -10.48 4.40
N VAL A 142 -10.28 -9.83 3.72
CA VAL A 142 -10.42 -9.95 2.25
C VAL A 142 -9.16 -9.46 1.54
N TYR A 143 -8.53 -8.40 2.05
CA TYR A 143 -7.27 -7.87 1.52
C TYR A 143 -6.02 -8.46 2.19
N ARG A 144 -6.20 -9.32 3.20
CA ARG A 144 -5.14 -9.96 4.00
C ARG A 144 -4.15 -8.95 4.59
N VAL A 145 -4.66 -7.79 4.99
CA VAL A 145 -3.93 -6.69 5.63
C VAL A 145 -4.51 -6.49 7.01
N SER A 146 -3.69 -6.46 8.07
CA SER A 146 -4.17 -6.39 9.45
C SER A 146 -5.26 -7.43 9.73
N CYS A 147 -4.94 -8.68 9.41
CA CYS A 147 -5.80 -9.84 9.58
C CYS A 147 -5.15 -10.84 10.54
N ASP A 148 -5.97 -11.63 11.21
CA ASP A 148 -5.57 -12.71 12.11
C ASP A 148 -6.26 -14.03 11.73
N SER A 149 -5.84 -15.14 12.34
CA SER A 149 -6.32 -16.47 11.95
C SER A 149 -7.81 -16.65 12.22
N GLY A 150 -8.30 -16.19 13.37
CA GLY A 150 -9.71 -16.26 13.75
C GLY A 150 -10.63 -15.48 12.81
N SER A 151 -10.29 -14.22 12.52
CA SER A 151 -11.08 -13.37 11.62
C SER A 151 -11.00 -13.86 10.18
N SER A 152 -9.84 -14.35 9.73
CA SER A 152 -9.69 -14.91 8.38
C SER A 152 -10.54 -16.16 8.19
N LEU A 153 -10.60 -17.03 9.21
CA LEU A 153 -11.45 -18.21 9.21
C LEU A 153 -12.94 -17.83 9.22
N ALA A 154 -13.32 -16.84 10.04
CA ALA A 154 -14.70 -16.34 10.13
C ALA A 154 -15.20 -15.65 8.85
N THR A 155 -14.31 -14.94 8.14
CA THR A 155 -14.63 -14.25 6.87
C THR A 155 -15.17 -15.25 5.84
N GLY A 156 -14.65 -16.49 5.85
CA GLY A 156 -15.10 -17.57 4.97
C GLY A 156 -15.17 -17.18 3.49
N THR A 157 -16.11 -17.78 2.76
CA THR A 157 -16.39 -17.43 1.36
C THR A 157 -17.53 -16.41 1.29
N ILE A 158 -17.22 -15.16 0.94
CA ILE A 158 -18.23 -14.13 0.66
C ILE A 158 -18.76 -14.33 -0.77
N PRO A 159 -20.04 -14.73 -0.98
CA PRO A 159 -20.52 -15.27 -2.27
C PRO A 159 -20.29 -14.39 -3.50
N PHE A 160 -20.41 -13.07 -3.36
CA PHE A 160 -20.18 -12.15 -4.46
C PHE A 160 -18.69 -11.90 -4.70
N VAL A 161 -17.92 -11.71 -3.63
CA VAL A 161 -16.50 -11.36 -3.75
C VAL A 161 -15.68 -12.56 -4.21
N SER A 162 -16.03 -13.77 -3.76
CA SER A 162 -15.36 -15.01 -4.15
C SER A 162 -15.53 -15.31 -5.64
N GLY A 163 -16.67 -14.94 -6.24
CA GLY A 163 -16.90 -15.13 -7.68
C GLY A 163 -16.01 -14.28 -8.60
N PHE A 164 -15.46 -13.17 -8.10
CA PHE A 164 -14.56 -12.28 -8.86
C PHE A 164 -13.12 -12.28 -8.34
N SER A 165 -12.86 -12.95 -7.23
CA SER A 165 -11.53 -13.08 -6.66
C SER A 165 -10.74 -14.14 -7.40
N VAL A 166 -9.53 -13.80 -7.81
CA VAL A 166 -8.54 -14.74 -8.37
C VAL A 166 -7.83 -15.56 -7.28
N GLY A 167 -8.15 -15.30 -6.01
CA GLY A 167 -7.56 -15.93 -4.84
C GLY A 167 -8.57 -16.49 -3.86
N ASN A 168 -8.09 -17.41 -3.03
CA ASN A 168 -8.83 -17.89 -1.88
C ASN A 168 -9.07 -16.73 -0.90
N ILE A 169 -10.35 -16.37 -0.73
CA ILE A 169 -10.81 -15.47 0.32
C ILE A 169 -11.00 -16.29 1.59
N GLY A 170 -10.52 -15.77 2.71
CA GLY A 170 -10.62 -16.43 4.01
C GLY A 170 -9.71 -17.66 4.15
N GLY A 171 -10.13 -18.60 5.00
CA GLY A 171 -9.32 -19.74 5.43
C GLY A 171 -8.22 -19.31 6.39
N CYS A 172 -7.28 -20.21 6.69
CA CYS A 172 -6.24 -19.90 7.67
C CYS A 172 -5.25 -18.84 7.18
N PHE A 173 -4.85 -17.97 8.10
CA PHE A 173 -3.84 -16.95 7.87
C PHE A 173 -2.44 -17.54 7.99
N LEU A 174 -1.61 -17.37 6.97
CA LEU A 174 -0.24 -17.91 6.93
C LEU A 174 0.79 -16.86 7.34
N GLY A 175 0.55 -16.26 8.52
CA GLY A 175 1.40 -15.24 9.11
C GLY A 175 2.85 -15.69 9.33
N PRO A 176 3.81 -14.76 9.52
CA PRO A 176 5.21 -15.08 9.80
C PRO A 176 5.40 -16.01 11.01
N GLN A 177 4.45 -16.00 11.95
CA GLN A 177 4.43 -16.83 13.15
C GLN A 177 4.32 -18.33 12.84
N VAL A 178 3.81 -18.71 11.65
CA VAL A 178 3.82 -20.11 11.20
C VAL A 178 5.24 -20.66 11.17
N HIS A 179 6.21 -19.84 10.80
CA HIS A 179 7.62 -20.23 10.76
C HIS A 179 8.19 -20.57 12.14
N ARG A 180 7.66 -20.00 13.23
CA ARG A 180 8.08 -20.34 14.61
C ARG A 180 7.77 -21.80 14.92
N TYR A 181 6.57 -22.26 14.61
CA TYR A 181 6.20 -23.66 14.78
C TYR A 181 7.02 -24.59 13.86
N GLN A 182 7.31 -24.16 12.63
CA GLN A 182 8.18 -24.90 11.73
C GLN A 182 9.60 -25.08 12.27
N GLN A 183 10.14 -24.07 12.96
CA GLN A 183 11.45 -24.12 13.62
C GLN A 183 11.45 -25.01 14.88
N LEU A 184 10.30 -25.24 15.52
CA LEU A 184 10.15 -26.06 16.72
C LEU A 184 10.08 -27.58 16.45
N GLY A 185 10.25 -28.00 15.19
CA GLY A 185 10.23 -29.42 14.81
C GLY A 185 9.01 -29.83 13.97
N TYR A 186 8.21 -28.87 13.50
CA TYR A 186 7.05 -29.11 12.63
C TYR A 186 7.26 -28.52 11.22
N PRO A 187 8.33 -28.91 10.49
CA PRO A 187 8.79 -28.18 9.30
C PRO A 187 7.79 -28.18 8.13
N ASP A 188 6.87 -29.13 8.08
CA ASP A 188 5.85 -29.26 7.03
C ASP A 188 4.45 -28.82 7.50
N TRP A 189 4.34 -28.31 8.72
CA TRP A 189 3.07 -27.83 9.24
C TRP A 189 2.66 -26.51 8.56
N THR A 190 1.40 -26.47 8.16
CA THR A 190 0.71 -25.26 7.70
C THR A 190 -0.71 -25.26 8.27
N PRO A 191 -1.22 -24.11 8.75
CA PRO A 191 -2.58 -23.97 9.24
C PRO A 191 -3.65 -24.47 8.25
N THR A 192 -4.50 -25.37 8.72
CA THR A 192 -5.63 -25.99 8.00
C THR A 192 -6.97 -25.57 8.62
N PRO A 193 -8.02 -25.30 7.82
CA PRO A 193 -9.33 -24.95 8.35
C PRO A 193 -9.96 -26.07 9.21
N GLU A 194 -9.64 -27.33 8.91
CA GLU A 194 -10.14 -28.51 9.62
C GLU A 194 -9.70 -28.51 11.10
N ASP A 195 -8.48 -28.03 11.35
CA ASP A 195 -7.89 -27.95 12.69
C ASP A 195 -8.04 -26.54 13.29
N HIS A 196 -9.05 -25.78 12.85
CA HIS A 196 -9.30 -24.40 13.28
C HIS A 196 -8.07 -23.49 13.19
N CYS A 197 -7.20 -23.72 12.20
CA CYS A 197 -5.94 -22.98 12.02
C CYS A 197 -4.96 -23.09 13.18
N ARG A 198 -5.08 -24.13 14.01
CA ARG A 198 -4.20 -24.39 15.15
C ARG A 198 -3.09 -25.39 14.78
N PRO A 199 -1.93 -25.28 15.43
CA PRO A 199 -0.89 -26.30 15.34
C PRO A 199 -1.27 -27.55 16.14
N PRO A 200 -0.54 -28.67 15.96
CA PRO A 200 -0.71 -29.87 16.77
C PRO A 200 -0.59 -29.55 18.27
N GLU A 201 -1.31 -30.30 19.11
CA GLU A 201 -1.34 -30.09 20.57
C GLU A 201 0.07 -30.16 21.19
N GLU A 202 0.93 -31.06 20.68
CA GLU A 202 2.30 -31.19 21.15
C GLU A 202 3.14 -29.93 20.86
N ALA A 203 2.79 -29.16 19.82
CA ALA A 203 3.41 -27.87 19.53
C ALA A 203 2.89 -26.77 20.46
N LEU A 204 1.62 -26.84 20.88
CA LEU A 204 1.00 -25.89 21.80
C LEU A 204 1.54 -26.01 23.23
N GLU A 205 1.97 -27.21 23.65
CA GLU A 205 2.66 -27.41 24.92
C GLU A 205 4.00 -26.67 24.98
N ILE A 206 4.69 -26.56 23.84
CA ILE A 206 6.00 -25.90 23.73
C ILE A 206 5.82 -24.39 23.53
N LEU A 207 4.94 -24.01 22.60
CA LEU A 207 4.65 -22.64 22.24
C LEU A 207 3.14 -22.42 22.21
N PRO A 208 2.55 -21.96 23.32
CA PRO A 208 1.13 -21.69 23.41
C PRO A 208 0.67 -20.71 22.33
N TYR A 209 -0.55 -20.93 21.83
CA TYR A 209 -1.13 -20.14 20.75
C TYR A 209 -1.26 -18.65 21.11
N ASP A 210 -1.56 -18.37 22.38
CA ASP A 210 -1.71 -17.01 22.92
C ASP A 210 -0.38 -16.41 23.43
N SER A 211 0.74 -17.10 23.19
CA SER A 211 2.05 -16.60 23.62
C SER A 211 2.38 -15.27 22.91
N PRO A 212 3.13 -14.36 23.56
CA PRO A 212 3.52 -13.09 22.93
C PRO A 212 4.33 -13.25 21.63
N GLU A 213 4.96 -14.41 21.41
CA GLU A 213 5.68 -14.69 20.15
C GLU A 213 4.74 -14.95 18.96
N ILE A 214 3.53 -15.44 19.23
CA ILE A 214 2.50 -15.71 18.22
C ILE A 214 1.51 -14.54 18.16
N SER A 215 1.09 -14.05 19.33
CA SER A 215 0.04 -13.05 19.52
C SER A 215 0.55 -11.85 20.34
N ALA A 216 1.60 -11.17 19.86
CA ALA A 216 2.22 -10.05 20.58
C ALA A 216 1.26 -8.91 20.97
N LEU A 217 0.18 -8.72 20.21
CA LEU A 217 -0.81 -7.66 20.40
C LEU A 217 -2.19 -8.20 20.85
N GLY A 218 -2.30 -9.50 21.16
CA GLY A 218 -3.56 -10.14 21.58
C GLY A 218 -4.50 -10.52 20.43
N TYR A 219 -3.99 -10.66 19.21
CA TYR A 219 -4.76 -11.13 18.03
C TYR A 219 -4.64 -12.64 17.82
N ASP A 220 -5.64 -13.26 17.21
CA ASP A 220 -5.73 -14.72 17.19
C ASP A 220 -4.68 -15.36 16.26
N GLY A 221 -3.75 -16.12 16.84
CA GLY A 221 -2.77 -16.92 16.10
C GLY A 221 -1.84 -16.13 15.18
N PRO A 222 -1.31 -16.78 14.12
CA PRO A 222 -0.58 -16.10 13.06
C PRO A 222 -1.39 -14.94 12.48
N ASN A 223 -0.76 -13.78 12.38
CA ASN A 223 -1.41 -12.53 12.02
C ASN A 223 -0.40 -11.56 11.40
N ASN A 224 -0.88 -10.50 10.74
CA ASN A 224 -0.04 -9.40 10.26
C ASN A 224 -0.50 -8.03 10.80
N VAL A 225 -1.01 -8.00 12.03
CA VAL A 225 -1.59 -6.78 12.59
C VAL A 225 -0.52 -5.82 13.09
N PHE A 226 -0.55 -4.59 12.59
CA PHE A 226 0.41 -3.56 12.99
C PHE A 226 0.12 -3.00 14.37
N SER A 227 1.17 -2.76 15.16
CA SER A 227 1.08 -2.02 16.42
C SER A 227 0.60 -0.58 16.20
N LEU A 228 -0.03 0.02 17.21
CA LEU A 228 -0.51 1.40 17.15
C LEU A 228 0.59 2.39 16.76
N GLY A 229 1.79 2.23 17.33
CA GLY A 229 2.94 3.08 17.00
C GLY A 229 3.31 3.02 15.52
N TYR A 230 3.29 1.83 14.93
CA TYR A 230 3.58 1.67 13.51
C TYR A 230 2.44 2.19 12.61
N ARG A 231 1.17 2.01 13.00
CA ARG A 231 0.01 2.59 12.29
C ARG A 231 0.11 4.12 12.23
N ILE A 232 0.46 4.77 13.35
CA ILE A 232 0.66 6.23 13.42
C ILE A 232 1.82 6.65 12.51
N PHE A 233 2.96 5.97 12.62
CA PHE A 233 4.13 6.25 11.78
C PHE A 233 3.80 6.14 10.28
N MET A 234 3.18 5.02 9.87
CA MET A 234 2.79 4.81 8.48
C MET A 234 1.81 5.89 8.02
N THR A 235 0.82 6.24 8.84
CA THR A 235 -0.13 7.32 8.50
C THR A 235 0.60 8.63 8.24
N ALA A 236 1.51 9.03 9.12
CA ALA A 236 2.30 10.24 8.95
C ALA A 236 3.16 10.19 7.67
N LEU A 237 3.83 9.07 7.41
CA LEU A 237 4.63 8.87 6.21
C LEU A 237 3.79 8.99 4.93
N LEU A 238 2.63 8.31 4.87
CA LEU A 238 1.75 8.35 3.69
C LEU A 238 1.18 9.75 3.44
N ILE A 239 0.85 10.50 4.51
CA ILE A 239 0.45 11.91 4.41
C ILE A 239 1.59 12.75 3.84
N VAL A 240 2.81 12.60 4.35
CA VAL A 240 4.00 13.33 3.87
C VAL A 240 4.26 13.02 2.40
N VAL A 241 4.18 11.74 1.99
CA VAL A 241 4.29 11.32 0.59
C VAL A 241 3.24 11.99 -0.27
N ALA A 242 1.97 11.95 0.13
CA ALA A 242 0.87 12.57 -0.61
C ALA A 242 1.10 14.09 -0.77
N LEU A 243 1.43 14.79 0.32
CA LEU A 243 1.72 16.23 0.31
C LEU A 243 2.90 16.55 -0.60
N PHE A 244 3.99 15.79 -0.50
CA PHE A 244 5.17 15.97 -1.36
C PHE A 244 4.81 15.84 -2.83
N MET A 245 4.05 14.81 -3.22
CA MET A 245 3.64 14.61 -4.61
C MET A 245 2.81 15.78 -5.15
N HIS A 246 1.85 16.28 -4.35
CA HIS A 246 1.04 17.44 -4.72
C HIS A 246 1.88 18.71 -4.86
N LEU A 247 2.77 18.97 -3.90
CA LEU A 247 3.67 20.12 -3.91
C LEU A 247 4.64 20.07 -5.09
N PHE A 248 5.24 18.90 -5.37
CA PHE A 248 6.12 18.71 -6.50
C PHE A 248 5.44 19.08 -7.83
N VAL A 249 4.21 18.63 -8.05
CA VAL A 249 3.48 18.97 -9.29
C VAL A 249 3.04 20.44 -9.29
N LYS A 250 2.44 20.93 -8.20
CA LYS A 250 1.92 22.30 -8.13
C LYS A 250 3.00 23.36 -8.19
N VAL A 251 4.09 23.20 -7.44
CA VAL A 251 5.17 24.18 -7.31
C VAL A 251 6.27 23.94 -8.35
N GLY A 252 6.68 22.69 -8.52
CA GLY A 252 7.77 22.30 -9.40
C GLY A 252 7.38 22.28 -10.87
N LEU A 253 6.37 21.49 -11.24
CA LEU A 253 6.03 21.24 -12.65
C LEU A 253 5.08 22.27 -13.27
N LEU A 254 4.16 22.84 -12.49
CA LEU A 254 3.15 23.79 -12.98
C LEU A 254 3.39 25.23 -12.52
N GLY A 255 3.99 25.41 -11.34
CA GLY A 255 4.10 26.69 -10.65
C GLY A 255 5.43 27.44 -10.88
N PRO A 256 5.99 28.07 -9.83
CA PRO A 256 7.18 28.92 -9.93
C PRO A 256 8.40 28.24 -10.54
N GLY A 257 8.66 26.97 -10.21
CA GLY A 257 9.79 26.23 -10.77
C GLY A 257 9.71 26.16 -12.30
N ALA A 258 8.53 25.84 -12.81
CA ALA A 258 8.27 25.80 -14.25
C ALA A 258 8.31 27.18 -14.91
N ALA A 259 8.01 28.27 -14.19
CA ALA A 259 8.13 29.64 -14.69
C ALA A 259 9.60 30.05 -14.86
N LEU A 260 10.47 29.74 -13.90
CA LEU A 260 11.91 30.03 -13.96
C LEU A 260 12.59 29.35 -15.16
N PHE A 261 12.29 28.08 -15.41
CA PHE A 261 12.82 27.36 -16.58
C PHE A 261 12.31 27.94 -17.92
N ARG A 262 11.11 28.54 -17.94
CA ARG A 262 10.58 29.21 -19.14
C ARG A 262 11.28 30.55 -19.38
N SER A 263 11.49 31.35 -18.33
CA SER A 263 12.16 32.65 -18.47
C SER A 263 13.63 32.49 -18.86
N SER A 264 14.33 31.48 -18.33
CA SER A 264 15.72 31.18 -18.71
C SER A 264 15.85 30.84 -20.21
N ARG A 265 14.95 30.02 -20.78
CA ARG A 265 14.98 29.69 -22.21
C ARG A 265 14.54 30.84 -23.13
N ALA A 266 13.72 31.75 -22.64
CA ALA A 266 13.36 32.96 -23.39
C ALA A 266 14.53 33.96 -23.48
N GLY A 267 15.50 33.90 -22.56
CA GLY A 267 16.71 34.73 -22.58
C GLY A 267 17.76 34.28 -23.60
N ASP A 268 17.86 32.98 -23.88
CA ASP A 268 18.81 32.41 -24.84
C ASP A 268 18.36 32.56 -26.32
N GLY A 269 17.15 33.05 -26.54
CA GLY A 269 16.59 33.36 -27.85
C GLY A 269 16.45 34.86 -28.08
N LYS A 270 17.55 35.61 -28.00
CA LYS A 270 17.61 36.92 -28.66
C LYS A 270 18.09 36.70 -30.12
N PRO A 271 17.46 37.36 -31.11
CA PRO A 271 17.94 37.36 -32.49
C PRO A 271 19.36 37.94 -32.60
#